data_AF-R3WI95-F1
#
_entry.id   AF-R3WI95-F1
#
_cell.length_a   1.000
_cell.length_b   1.000
_cell.length_c   1.000
_cell.angle_alpha   90.00
_cell.angle_beta   90.00
_cell.angle_gamma   90.00
#
_symmetry.space_group_name_H-M   'P 1'
#
loop_
_entity.id
_entity.type
_entity.pdbx_description
1 polymer ?
#
loop_
_entity_poly.entity_id
_entity_poly.type
_entity_poly.pdbx_seq_one_letter_code
_entity_poly.pdbx_strand_id
1 'polypeptide(L)' 'MEEEVFFNYLKVALQNLDSTKALQFNIEMEIRRLLKQYSPEQIKEKIK' A
#
# COMPACT_ATOMS: atom_id res chain seq x y z
N MET A 1 -10.52 -0.26 9.00
CA MET A 1 -9.13 -0.46 9.45
C MET A 1 -8.48 0.91 9.39
N GLU A 2 -7.86 1.36 10.47
CA GLU A 2 -7.13 2.63 10.46
C GLU A 2 -5.94 2.52 9.50
N GLU A 3 -5.60 3.61 8.82
CA GLU A 3 -4.55 3.65 7.79
C GLU A 3 -3.22 3.08 8.31
N GLU A 4 -2.88 3.40 9.57
CA GLU A 4 -1.68 2.90 10.25
C GLU A 4 -1.69 1.37 10.41
N VAL A 5 -2.84 0.78 10.76
CA VAL A 5 -2.99 -0.67 10.91
C VAL A 5 -2.80 -1.36 9.55
N PHE A 6 -3.30 -0.77 8.47
CA PHE A 6 -3.12 -1.30 7.11
C PHE A 6 -1.63 -1.32 6.71
N PHE A 7 -0.90 -0.21 6.91
CA PHE A 7 0.51 -0.14 6.55
C PHE A 7 1.38 -1.06 7.42
N ASN A 8 1.06 -1.22 8.70
CA ASN A 8 1.73 -2.18 9.57
C ASN A 8 1.54 -3.63 9.08
N TYR A 9 0.30 -3.99 8.71
CA TYR A 9 0.02 -5.31 8.12
C TYR A 9 0.78 -5.54 6.81
N LEU A 10 0.73 -4.56 5.90
CA LEU A 10 1.43 -4.61 4.61
C LEU A 10 2.94 -4.80 4.81
N LYS A 11 3.54 -4.08 5.75
CA LYS A 11 4.96 -4.21 6.08
C LYS A 11 5.33 -5.62 6.53
N VAL A 12 4.54 -6.21 7.43
CA VAL A 12 4.74 -7.59 7.89
C VAL A 12 4.59 -8.59 6.73
N ALA A 13 3.57 -8.42 5.89
CA ALA A 13 3.36 -9.29 4.73
C ALA A 13 4.54 -9.24 3.76
N LEU A 14 5.04 -8.05 3.43
CA LEU A 14 6.20 -7.88 2.54
C LEU A 14 7.49 -8.43 3.15
N GLN A 15 7.68 -8.31 4.47
CA GLN A 15 8.79 -8.95 5.19
C GLN A 15 8.73 -10.47 5.09
N ASN A 16 7.56 -11.07 5.26
CA ASN A 16 7.36 -12.52 5.14
C ASN A 16 7.58 -13.05 3.71
N LEU A 17 7.51 -12.16 2.72
CA LEU A 17 7.81 -12.46 1.32
C LEU A 17 9.26 -12.13 0.94
N ASP A 18 10.14 -11.91 1.93
CA ASP A 18 11.55 -11.53 1.74
C ASP A 18 11.74 -10.29 0.85
N SER A 19 10.76 -9.39 0.82
CA SER A 19 10.85 -8.16 0.04
C SER A 19 11.94 -7.26 0.61
N THR A 20 12.78 -6.70 -0.26
CA THR A 20 13.81 -5.75 0.17
C THR A 20 13.20 -4.50 0.81
N LYS A 21 13.95 -3.83 1.70
CA LYS A 21 13.51 -2.57 2.32
C LYS A 21 13.15 -1.50 1.28
N ALA A 22 13.86 -1.46 0.15
CA ALA A 22 13.58 -0.54 -0.95
C ALA A 22 12.23 -0.84 -1.61
N LEU A 23 11.93 -2.12 -1.86
CA LEU A 23 10.64 -2.52 -2.42
C LEU A 23 9.49 -2.20 -1.45
N GLN A 24 9.67 -2.46 -0.15
CA GLN A 24 8.70 -2.12 0.89
C GLN A 24 8.37 -0.62 0.88
N PHE A 25 9.40 0.23 0.88
CA PHE A 25 9.24 1.68 0.85
C PHE A 25 8.52 2.15 -0.43
N ASN A 26 8.94 1.63 -1.60
CA ASN A 26 8.34 2.00 -2.88
C ASN A 26 6.85 1.65 -2.94
N ILE A 27 6.46 0.47 -2.45
CA ILE A 27 5.05 0.04 -2.41
C ILE A 27 4.25 0.95 -1.47
N GLU A 28 4.77 1.24 -0.27
CA GLU A 28 4.08 2.14 0.66
C GLU A 28 3.86 3.53 0.05
N MET A 29 4.91 4.11 -0.56
CA MET A 29 4.82 5.43 -1.21
C MET A 29 3.84 5.44 -2.38
N GLU A 30 3.81 4.39 -3.18
CA GLU A 30 2.88 4.27 -4.31
C GLU A 30 1.44 4.18 -3.82
N ILE A 31 1.16 3.40 -2.78
CA ILE A 31 -0.18 3.33 -2.19
C ILE A 31 -0.59 4.71 -1.64
N ARG A 32 0.29 5.40 -0.92
CA ARG A 32 0.03 6.77 -0.42
C ARG A 32 -0.24 7.74 -1.57
N ARG A 33 0.49 7.62 -2.68
CA ARG A 33 0.29 8.45 -3.88
C ARG A 33 -1.10 8.20 -4.48
N LEU A 34 -1.51 6.94 -4.60
CA LEU A 34 -2.82 6.56 -5.13
C LEU A 34 -3.97 7.07 -4.25
N LEU A 35 -3.85 6.92 -2.92
CA LEU A 35 -4.85 7.40 -1.95
C LEU A 35 -5.01 8.93 -1.94
N LYS A 36 -3.95 9.68 -2.30
CA LYS A 36 -4.03 11.14 -2.45
C LYS A 36 -4.63 11.57 -3.78
N GLN A 37 -4.45 10.77 -4.82
CA GLN A 37 -4.83 11.13 -6.19
C GLN A 37 -6.26 10.72 -6.54
N TYR A 38 -6.77 9.64 -5.93
CA TYR A 38 -8.01 9.01 -6.34
C TYR A 38 -8.95 8.80 -5.16
N SER A 39 -10.25 8.99 -5.40
CA SER A 39 -11.29 8.56 -4.45
C SER A 39 -11.31 7.03 -4.35
N PRO A 40 -11.87 6.45 -3.27
CA PRO A 40 -12.02 5.00 -3.14
C PRO A 40 -12.73 4.33 -4.33
N GLU A 41 -13.72 5.00 -4.93
CA GLU A 41 -14.47 4.54 -6.10
C GLU A 41 -13.58 4.48 -7.34
N GLN A 42 -12.80 5.54 -7.59
CA GLN A 42 -11.85 5.60 -8.70
C GLN A 42 -10.75 4.54 -8.58
N ILE A 43 -10.30 4.25 -7.35
CA ILE A 43 -9.34 3.17 -7.09
C ILE A 43 -9.96 1.80 -7.45
N LYS A 44 -11.21 1.54 -7.03
CA LYS A 44 -11.91 0.29 -7.35
C LYS A 44 -12.09 0.07 -8.85
N GLU A 45 -12.35 1.13 -9.62
CA GLU A 45 -12.44 1.05 -11.08
C GLU A 45 -11.11 0.68 -11.74
N LYS A 46 -9.97 1.10 -11.17
CA LYS A 46 -8.63 0.83 -11.69
C LYS A 46 -8.07 -0.55 -11.34
N ILE A 47 -8.63 -1.21 -10.33
CA ILE A 47 -8.21 -2.55 -9.87
C ILE A 47 -9.01 -3.67 -10.57
N LYS A 48 -10.09 -3.33 -11.29
CA LYS A 48 -10.82 -4.25 -12.17
C LYS A 48 -10.04 -4.55 -13.45
#